data_AF-A0A2G1YFY6-F1
#
_entry.id   AF-A0A2G1YFY6-F1
#
_cell.length_a   1.000
_cell.length_b   1.000
_cell.length_c   1.000
_cell.angle_alpha   90.00
_cell.angle_beta   90.00
_cell.angle_gamma   90.00
#
_symmetry.space_group_name_H-M   'P 1'
#
loop_
_entity.id
_entity.type
_entity.pdbx_description
1 polymer ?
#
loop_
_entity_poly.entity_id
_entity_poly.type
_entity_poly.pdbx_seq_one_letter_code
_entity_poly.pdbx_strand_id
1 'polypeptide(L)'
;MKNINKILLFLLLGTFVTSCDEGGNPDPGETSVVEMAGDWYVQGFIGDQLIADYLLISTYNTATDDGTEMWVDDQGNFWEFKAKSPVNTTSLTFSGDALDSDFDGYIITVSISNGTIVKDGATTSGGNTADGISFDIEFSDDPGTIYTLSGYKRTGLLEDEH
;
A
#
# COMPACT_ATOMS: atom_id res chain seq x y z
N MET A 1 -18.66 63.62 -21.52
CA MET A 1 -17.41 62.85 -21.28
C MET A 1 -17.10 62.60 -19.80
N LYS A 2 -17.48 63.49 -18.85
CA LYS A 2 -17.13 63.37 -17.41
C LYS A 2 -17.75 62.19 -16.65
N ASN A 3 -18.83 61.59 -17.17
CA ASN A 3 -19.58 60.52 -16.50
C ASN A 3 -19.17 59.11 -16.98
N ILE A 4 -18.58 58.98 -18.17
CA ILE A 4 -18.05 57.71 -18.70
C ILE A 4 -16.85 57.25 -17.88
N ASN A 5 -15.94 58.16 -17.51
CA ASN A 5 -14.79 57.82 -16.66
C ASN A 5 -15.21 57.34 -15.26
N LYS A 6 -16.35 57.81 -14.72
CA LYS A 6 -16.87 57.36 -13.42
C LYS A 6 -17.49 55.96 -13.52
N ILE A 7 -18.18 55.66 -14.62
CA ILE A 7 -18.74 54.33 -14.89
C ILE A 7 -17.63 53.32 -15.12
N LEU A 8 -16.59 53.69 -15.89
CA LEU A 8 -15.43 52.82 -16.14
C LEU A 8 -14.65 52.52 -14.85
N LEU A 9 -14.50 53.50 -13.96
CA LEU A 9 -13.84 53.32 -12.66
C LEU A 9 -14.67 52.43 -11.71
N PHE A 10 -16.00 52.51 -11.75
CA PHE A 10 -16.88 51.62 -10.99
C PHE A 10 -16.89 50.19 -11.52
N LEU A 11 -16.81 50.02 -12.84
CA LEU A 11 -16.75 48.70 -13.48
C LEU A 11 -15.41 48.00 -13.17
N LEU A 12 -14.31 48.75 -13.15
CA LEU A 12 -12.98 48.22 -12.84
C LEU A 12 -12.83 47.83 -11.35
N LEU A 13 -13.59 48.48 -10.45
CA LEU A 13 -13.58 48.16 -9.01
C LEU A 13 -14.38 46.90 -8.67
N GLY A 14 -15.34 46.52 -9.52
CA GLY A 14 -16.22 45.36 -9.31
C GLY A 14 -15.59 44.00 -9.66
N THR A 15 -14.47 43.97 -10.39
CA THR A 15 -13.83 42.73 -10.86
C THR A 15 -12.77 42.18 -9.91
N PHE A 16 -12.52 42.82 -8.76
CA PHE A 16 -11.50 42.36 -7.79
C PHE A 16 -12.02 41.40 -6.72
N VAL A 17 -13.34 41.15 -6.65
CA VAL A 17 -13.94 40.27 -5.63
C VAL A 17 -14.34 38.88 -6.16
N THR A 18 -14.04 38.56 -7.42
CA THR A 18 -14.12 37.18 -7.92
C THR A 18 -12.73 36.57 -7.88
N SER A 19 -12.13 36.47 -6.68
CA SER A 19 -11.08 35.46 -6.52
C SER A 19 -11.75 34.12 -6.77
N CYS A 20 -11.20 33.32 -7.68
CA CYS A 20 -11.46 31.88 -7.66
C CYS A 20 -11.25 31.46 -6.20
N ASP A 21 -12.23 30.79 -5.61
CA ASP A 21 -12.00 30.05 -4.39
C ASP A 21 -10.74 29.22 -4.64
N GLU A 22 -9.64 29.55 -3.97
CA GLU A 22 -8.46 28.69 -3.94
C GLU A 22 -8.97 27.47 -3.20
N GLY A 23 -9.63 26.56 -3.94
CA GLY A 23 -10.27 25.38 -3.39
C GLY A 23 -9.25 24.77 -2.45
N GLY A 24 -9.56 24.79 -1.15
CA GLY A 24 -8.56 24.87 -0.09
C GLY A 24 -7.64 23.64 0.02
N ASN A 25 -7.33 23.22 1.23
CA ASN A 25 -6.70 21.91 1.44
C ASN A 25 -7.77 20.96 2.01
N PRO A 26 -8.74 20.50 1.20
CA PRO A 26 -9.73 19.56 1.69
C PRO A 26 -9.01 18.26 2.10
N ASP A 27 -9.39 17.73 3.25
CA ASP A 27 -8.97 16.40 3.67
C ASP A 27 -9.53 15.38 2.67
N PRO A 28 -8.68 14.63 1.94
CA PRO A 28 -9.14 13.64 0.97
C PRO A 28 -9.79 12.43 1.65
N GLY A 29 -9.64 12.28 2.96
CA GLY A 29 -9.96 11.07 3.70
C GLY A 29 -8.96 9.95 3.41
N GLU A 30 -9.05 8.87 4.19
CA GLU A 30 -8.19 7.71 4.08
C GLU A 30 -8.88 6.46 4.60
N THR A 31 -8.36 5.30 4.22
CA THR A 31 -8.78 4.03 4.81
C THR A 31 -8.04 3.77 6.11
N SER A 32 -8.63 2.96 6.98
CA SER A 32 -8.14 2.68 8.33
C SER A 32 -6.73 2.06 8.38
N VAL A 33 -6.25 1.49 7.28
CA VAL A 33 -4.91 0.89 7.13
C VAL A 33 -4.10 1.52 6.00
N VAL A 34 -4.40 2.77 5.60
CA VAL A 34 -3.78 3.44 4.45
C VAL A 34 -2.25 3.38 4.44
N GLU A 35 -1.61 3.51 5.61
CA GLU A 35 -0.15 3.49 5.72
C GLU A 35 0.47 2.12 5.48
N MET A 36 -0.33 1.06 5.65
CA MET A 36 0.05 -0.34 5.45
C MET A 36 -0.43 -0.89 4.10
N ALA A 37 -1.25 -0.12 3.36
CA ALA A 37 -1.81 -0.51 2.07
C ALA A 37 -0.90 -0.07 0.90
N GLY A 38 -0.86 -0.88 -0.15
CA GLY A 38 -0.13 -0.60 -1.38
C GLY A 38 0.14 -1.84 -2.22
N ASP A 39 0.75 -1.60 -3.37
CA ASP A 39 1.40 -2.63 -4.19
C ASP A 39 2.88 -2.69 -3.84
N TRP A 40 3.44 -3.89 -3.83
CA TRP A 40 4.80 -4.17 -3.40
C TRP A 40 5.48 -5.10 -4.38
N TYR A 41 6.76 -4.82 -4.66
CA TYR A 41 7.65 -5.77 -5.30
C TYR A 41 8.47 -6.46 -4.23
N VAL A 42 8.26 -7.77 -4.05
CA VAL A 42 8.92 -8.58 -3.02
C VAL A 42 9.71 -9.72 -3.62
N GLN A 43 10.85 -10.05 -3.01
CA GLN A 43 11.61 -11.25 -3.29
C GLN A 43 11.30 -12.31 -2.23
N GLY A 44 11.35 -13.58 -2.64
CA GLY A 44 11.11 -14.72 -1.76
C GLY A 44 12.39 -15.45 -1.40
N PHE A 45 12.51 -15.81 -0.12
CA PHE A 45 13.69 -16.47 0.44
C PHE A 45 13.33 -17.68 1.29
N ILE A 46 14.23 -18.66 1.34
CA ILE A 46 14.28 -19.68 2.39
C ILE A 46 15.64 -19.55 3.08
N GLY A 47 15.63 -19.05 4.33
CA GLY A 47 16.87 -18.57 4.96
C GLY A 47 17.49 -17.45 4.12
N ASP A 48 18.78 -17.56 3.80
CA ASP A 48 19.49 -16.56 2.97
C ASP A 48 19.40 -16.84 1.46
N GLN A 49 18.75 -17.93 1.05
CA GLN A 49 18.67 -18.32 -0.36
C GLN A 49 17.48 -17.65 -1.04
N LEU A 50 17.74 -16.88 -2.08
CA LEU A 50 16.72 -16.38 -3.00
C LEU A 50 16.07 -17.55 -3.75
N ILE A 51 14.75 -17.66 -3.66
CA ILE A 51 13.94 -18.70 -4.34
C ILE A 51 12.96 -18.12 -5.37
N ALA A 52 12.60 -16.85 -5.23
CA ALA A 52 11.74 -16.14 -6.16
C ALA A 52 12.24 -14.70 -6.30
N ASP A 53 12.52 -14.29 -7.54
CA ASP A 53 12.82 -12.89 -7.83
C ASP A 53 11.53 -12.07 -7.83
N TYR A 54 11.64 -10.74 -7.89
CA TYR A 54 10.55 -9.79 -7.65
C TYR A 54 9.16 -10.25 -8.13
N LEU A 55 8.25 -10.37 -7.16
CA LEU A 55 6.85 -10.73 -7.30
C LEU A 55 6.00 -9.52 -6.92
N LEU A 56 4.94 -9.27 -7.67
CA LEU A 56 3.97 -8.25 -7.32
C LEU A 56 2.97 -8.81 -6.30
N ILE A 57 2.89 -8.17 -5.13
CA ILE A 57 1.86 -8.47 -4.12
C ILE A 57 1.14 -7.18 -3.73
N SER A 58 -0.03 -7.29 -3.11
CA SER A 58 -0.77 -6.13 -2.60
C SER A 58 -1.21 -6.34 -1.16
N THR A 59 -1.25 -5.23 -0.42
CA THR A 59 -1.93 -5.13 0.87
C THR A 59 -2.98 -4.03 0.82
N TYR A 60 -4.15 -4.26 1.39
CA TYR A 60 -5.26 -3.29 1.32
C TYR A 60 -6.30 -3.49 2.43
N ASN A 61 -7.09 -2.46 2.71
CA ASN A 61 -8.11 -2.52 3.74
C ASN A 61 -9.17 -3.59 3.43
N THR A 62 -9.76 -4.15 4.48
CA THR A 62 -10.98 -4.94 4.33
C THR A 62 -12.18 -4.03 4.08
N ALA A 63 -13.29 -4.63 3.64
CA ALA A 63 -14.53 -3.89 3.43
C ALA A 63 -15.11 -3.28 4.74
N THR A 64 -14.74 -3.83 5.90
CA THR A 64 -15.14 -3.31 7.21
C THR A 64 -14.43 -2.00 7.53
N ASP A 65 -13.16 -1.87 7.11
CA ASP A 65 -12.32 -0.67 7.27
C ASP A 65 -12.25 -0.13 8.70
N ASP A 66 -11.98 -1.01 9.68
CA ASP A 66 -11.92 -0.68 11.11
C ASP A 66 -10.50 -0.68 11.71
N GLY A 67 -9.48 -0.85 10.88
CA GLY A 67 -8.07 -0.81 11.28
C GLY A 67 -7.59 -2.03 12.06
N THR A 68 -8.38 -3.12 12.11
CA THR A 68 -8.04 -4.33 12.88
C THR A 68 -7.40 -5.43 12.03
N GLU A 69 -7.73 -5.47 10.74
CA GLU A 69 -7.23 -6.43 9.76
C GLU A 69 -7.04 -5.79 8.38
N MET A 70 -6.16 -6.37 7.56
CA MET A 70 -5.96 -6.03 6.16
C MET A 70 -5.85 -7.29 5.31
N TRP A 71 -6.13 -7.18 4.01
CA TRP A 71 -5.79 -8.22 3.06
C TRP A 71 -4.29 -8.23 2.77
N VAL A 72 -3.72 -9.44 2.67
CA VAL A 72 -2.42 -9.74 2.08
C VAL A 72 -2.69 -10.67 0.90
N ASP A 73 -2.38 -10.20 -0.30
CA ASP A 73 -2.79 -10.81 -1.56
C ASP A 73 -1.56 -10.96 -2.45
N ASP A 74 -1.16 -12.19 -2.74
CA ASP A 74 -0.01 -12.45 -3.61
C ASP A 74 -0.34 -12.31 -5.09
N GLN A 75 -1.60 -12.03 -5.43
CA GLN A 75 -2.12 -11.93 -6.79
C GLN A 75 -1.85 -13.19 -7.65
N GLY A 76 -1.63 -14.35 -7.02
CA GLY A 76 -1.26 -15.57 -7.73
C GLY A 76 0.20 -15.64 -8.16
N ASN A 77 1.07 -14.73 -7.68
CA ASN A 77 2.45 -14.64 -8.12
C ASN A 77 3.43 -15.51 -7.29
N PHE A 78 3.01 -16.08 -6.15
CA PHE A 78 3.88 -16.90 -5.32
C PHE A 78 3.28 -18.28 -5.00
N TRP A 79 2.21 -18.30 -4.22
CA TRP A 79 1.55 -19.50 -3.71
C TRP A 79 0.04 -19.50 -3.92
N GLU A 80 -0.48 -18.55 -4.70
CA GLU A 80 -1.92 -18.43 -4.97
C GLU A 80 -2.70 -18.25 -3.67
N PHE A 81 -2.32 -17.23 -2.88
CA PHE A 81 -2.93 -16.98 -1.57
C PHE A 81 -3.44 -15.55 -1.41
N LYS A 82 -4.55 -15.45 -0.68
CA LYS A 82 -5.12 -14.17 -0.28
C LYS A 82 -5.73 -14.31 1.10
N ALA A 83 -5.14 -13.69 2.12
CA ALA A 83 -5.59 -13.88 3.50
C ALA A 83 -5.79 -12.54 4.21
N LYS A 84 -6.71 -12.51 5.17
CA LYS A 84 -6.85 -11.37 6.08
C LYS A 84 -5.89 -11.55 7.24
N SER A 85 -4.93 -10.64 7.37
CA SER A 85 -4.02 -10.60 8.51
C SER A 85 -4.46 -9.54 9.50
N PRO A 86 -4.55 -9.86 10.80
CA PRO A 86 -4.58 -8.86 11.86
C PRO A 86 -3.41 -7.89 11.75
N VAL A 87 -3.66 -6.62 12.08
CA VAL A 87 -2.67 -5.53 12.01
C VAL A 87 -2.56 -4.77 13.33
N ASN A 88 -1.41 -4.11 13.50
CA ASN A 88 -1.25 -2.99 14.42
C ASN A 88 -0.78 -1.78 13.60
N THR A 89 -1.69 -0.83 13.39
CA THR A 89 -1.45 0.36 12.57
C THR A 89 -0.51 1.36 13.23
N THR A 90 -0.30 1.29 14.55
CA THR A 90 0.66 2.16 15.25
C THR A 90 2.10 1.66 15.07
N SER A 91 2.33 0.35 15.13
CA SER A 91 3.66 -0.25 14.94
C SER A 91 3.93 -0.68 13.50
N LEU A 92 2.95 -0.55 12.59
CA LEU A 92 3.02 -1.01 11.21
C LEU A 92 3.43 -2.50 11.12
N THR A 93 2.84 -3.33 11.98
CA THR A 93 3.11 -4.77 12.04
C THR A 93 1.86 -5.58 11.75
N PHE A 94 2.02 -6.78 11.22
CA PHE A 94 0.94 -7.69 10.90
C PHE A 94 1.35 -9.15 11.09
N SER A 95 0.43 -9.98 11.55
CA SER A 95 0.67 -11.40 11.78
C SER A 95 -0.64 -12.13 12.04
N GLY A 96 -0.69 -13.42 11.73
CA GLY A 96 -1.80 -14.30 12.08
C GLY A 96 -1.44 -15.76 11.85
N ASP A 97 -2.14 -16.66 12.52
CA ASP A 97 -1.90 -18.11 12.44
C ASP A 97 -3.12 -18.80 11.84
N ALA A 98 -2.88 -19.76 10.94
CA ALA A 98 -3.90 -20.53 10.25
C ALA A 98 -5.03 -19.67 9.64
N LEU A 99 -4.65 -18.59 8.97
CA LEU A 99 -5.56 -17.68 8.28
C LEU A 99 -6.11 -18.37 7.03
N ASP A 100 -7.43 -18.35 6.83
CA ASP A 100 -8.06 -18.90 5.63
C ASP A 100 -7.63 -18.12 4.39
N SER A 101 -7.17 -18.83 3.35
CA SER A 101 -6.93 -18.25 2.03
C SER A 101 -8.25 -18.15 1.25
N ASP A 102 -8.54 -16.95 0.76
CA ASP A 102 -9.66 -16.60 -0.13
C ASP A 102 -9.18 -16.54 -1.59
N PHE A 103 -8.46 -17.58 -2.02
CA PHE A 103 -8.06 -17.77 -3.41
C PHE A 103 -8.95 -18.84 -4.07
N ASP A 104 -9.52 -18.52 -5.23
CA ASP A 104 -10.50 -19.39 -5.87
C ASP A 104 -9.88 -20.71 -6.33
N GLY A 105 -10.53 -21.83 -6.00
CA GLY A 105 -10.08 -23.17 -6.38
C GLY A 105 -8.88 -23.71 -5.59
N TYR A 106 -8.31 -22.96 -4.64
CA TYR A 106 -7.17 -23.38 -3.84
C TYR A 106 -7.38 -23.16 -2.34
N ILE A 107 -7.77 -24.23 -1.65
CA ILE A 107 -8.17 -24.19 -0.24
C ILE A 107 -6.97 -24.58 0.63
N ILE A 108 -6.31 -23.57 1.20
CA ILE A 108 -5.22 -23.70 2.16
C ILE A 108 -5.40 -22.68 3.28
N THR A 109 -4.68 -22.87 4.39
CA THR A 109 -4.43 -21.79 5.35
C THR A 109 -3.00 -21.30 5.27
N VAL A 110 -2.78 -20.06 5.67
CA VAL A 110 -1.47 -19.42 5.74
C VAL A 110 -1.20 -18.90 7.15
N SER A 111 0.04 -19.05 7.62
CA SER A 111 0.49 -18.45 8.87
C SER A 111 1.52 -17.38 8.56
N ILE A 112 1.19 -16.13 8.90
CA ILE A 112 2.05 -14.96 8.68
C ILE A 112 2.66 -14.54 10.01
N SER A 113 3.98 -14.40 10.06
CA SER A 113 4.70 -13.94 11.24
C SER A 113 5.74 -12.88 10.88
N ASN A 114 6.21 -12.15 11.89
CA ASN A 114 7.22 -11.09 11.73
C ASN A 114 6.90 -10.03 10.66
N GLY A 115 5.62 -9.84 10.34
CA GLY A 115 5.20 -8.87 9.34
C GLY A 115 5.44 -7.45 9.81
N THR A 116 6.18 -6.69 9.01
CA THR A 116 6.53 -5.30 9.29
C THR A 116 6.53 -4.47 8.01
N ILE A 117 6.10 -3.22 8.13
CA ILE A 117 6.27 -2.18 7.14
C ILE A 117 7.13 -1.08 7.77
N VAL A 118 8.20 -0.70 7.08
CA VAL A 118 9.15 0.33 7.54
C VAL A 118 9.11 1.49 6.56
N LYS A 119 8.61 2.63 7.02
CA LYS A 119 8.59 3.88 6.24
C LYS A 119 10.01 4.27 5.84
N ASP A 120 10.19 4.60 4.57
CA ASP A 120 11.50 4.92 3.99
C ASP A 120 12.59 3.86 4.27
N GLY A 121 12.16 2.61 4.48
CA GLY A 121 13.02 1.51 4.96
C GLY A 121 13.74 0.73 3.86
N ALA A 122 13.45 0.99 2.59
CA ALA A 122 14.01 0.27 1.46
C ALA A 122 14.63 1.20 0.41
N THR A 123 15.51 0.62 -0.41
CA THR A 123 16.05 1.25 -1.61
C THR A 123 15.55 0.48 -2.82
N THR A 124 14.91 1.18 -3.75
CA THR A 124 14.36 0.58 -4.98
C THR A 124 15.46 0.21 -5.96
N SER A 125 15.12 -0.53 -7.02
CA SER A 125 16.07 -0.92 -8.07
C SER A 125 16.72 0.28 -8.79
N GLY A 126 15.97 1.37 -8.98
CA GLY A 126 16.43 2.66 -9.48
C GLY A 126 17.22 3.50 -8.48
N GLY A 127 17.32 3.06 -7.22
CA GLY A 127 18.09 3.74 -6.16
C GLY A 127 17.31 4.80 -5.38
N ASN A 128 15.98 4.83 -5.48
CA ASN A 128 15.13 5.73 -4.72
C ASN A 128 14.83 5.16 -3.33
N THR A 129 14.49 6.02 -2.36
CA THR A 129 13.95 5.59 -1.08
C THR A 129 12.47 5.23 -1.24
N ALA A 130 12.05 4.12 -0.64
CA ALA A 130 10.65 3.69 -0.59
C ALA A 130 10.32 3.01 0.75
N ASP A 131 9.04 2.86 1.04
CA ASP A 131 8.57 2.01 2.15
C ASP A 131 9.02 0.56 1.91
N GLY A 132 9.57 -0.08 2.94
CA GLY A 132 9.94 -1.49 2.92
C GLY A 132 8.85 -2.36 3.54
N ILE A 133 8.70 -3.59 3.05
CA ILE A 133 7.83 -4.63 3.62
C ILE A 133 8.65 -5.90 3.83
N SER A 134 8.41 -6.60 4.94
CA SER A 134 8.98 -7.93 5.19
C SER A 134 8.04 -8.76 6.04
N PHE A 135 7.90 -10.04 5.74
CA PHE A 135 7.17 -11.00 6.56
C PHE A 135 7.62 -12.43 6.30
N ASP A 136 7.44 -13.29 7.29
CA ASP A 136 7.57 -14.73 7.17
C ASP A 136 6.20 -15.34 6.93
N ILE A 137 6.13 -16.36 6.08
CA ILE A 137 4.91 -17.09 5.76
C ILE A 137 5.16 -18.60 5.68
N GLU A 138 4.22 -19.35 6.23
CA GLU A 138 4.13 -20.81 6.14
C GLU A 138 2.78 -21.19 5.51
N PHE A 139 2.79 -22.18 4.63
CA PHE A 139 1.59 -22.67 3.96
C PHE A 139 1.20 -24.03 4.52
N SER A 140 -0.09 -24.24 4.77
CA SER A 140 -0.60 -25.48 5.39
C SER A 140 -0.30 -26.77 4.62
N ASP A 141 -0.02 -26.66 3.33
CA ASP A 141 0.27 -27.76 2.42
C ASP A 141 1.78 -27.95 2.14
N ASP A 142 2.63 -27.03 2.62
CA ASP A 142 4.08 -27.23 2.78
C ASP A 142 4.52 -26.93 4.23
N PRO A 143 4.04 -27.73 5.21
CA PRO A 143 4.32 -27.47 6.62
C PRO A 143 5.79 -27.68 6.96
N GLY A 144 6.34 -26.78 7.77
CA GLY A 144 7.72 -26.76 8.23
C GLY A 144 8.67 -25.94 7.37
N THR A 145 8.23 -25.44 6.21
CA THR A 145 8.99 -24.50 5.38
C THR A 145 8.56 -23.07 5.69
N ILE A 146 9.52 -22.26 6.14
CA ILE A 146 9.29 -20.81 6.34
C ILE A 146 9.87 -20.06 5.16
N TYR A 147 9.00 -19.30 4.49
CA TYR A 147 9.37 -18.41 3.41
C TYR A 147 9.41 -16.97 3.94
N THR A 148 10.47 -16.24 3.64
CA THR A 148 10.53 -14.80 3.92
C THR A 148 10.23 -14.05 2.63
N LEU A 149 9.20 -13.21 2.63
CA LEU A 149 8.90 -12.28 1.55
C LEU A 149 9.33 -10.88 1.99
N SER A 150 10.25 -10.27 1.25
CA SER A 150 10.80 -8.94 1.58
C SER A 150 11.02 -8.09 0.34
N GLY A 151 10.73 -6.80 0.42
CA GLY A 151 10.92 -5.89 -0.69
C GLY A 151 10.44 -4.47 -0.41
N TYR A 152 9.96 -3.80 -1.45
CA TYR A 152 9.66 -2.36 -1.40
C TYR A 152 8.34 -2.01 -2.08
N LYS A 153 7.77 -0.87 -1.68
CA LYS A 153 6.54 -0.32 -2.24
C LYS A 153 6.74 0.10 -3.69
N ARG A 154 5.86 -0.36 -4.57
CA ARG A 154 5.89 -0.04 -6.00
C ARG A 154 5.78 1.46 -6.21
N THR A 155 6.71 2.02 -6.99
CA THR A 155 6.80 3.47 -7.24
C THR A 155 6.04 3.90 -8.49
N GLY A 156 5.80 2.98 -9.43
CA GLY A 156 5.28 3.27 -10.76
C GLY A 156 6.30 3.91 -11.72
N LEU A 157 7.56 4.02 -11.29
CA LEU A 157 8.67 4.46 -12.13
C LEU A 157 9.19 3.27 -12.93
N LEU A 158 9.42 3.46 -14.24
CA LEU A 158 9.76 2.37 -15.16
C LEU A 158 11.03 1.61 -14.74
N GLU A 159 11.99 2.29 -14.13
CA GLU A 159 13.23 1.72 -13.62
C GLU A 159 13.07 0.80 -12.39
N ASP A 160 11.92 0.86 -11.72
CA ASP A 160 11.62 0.09 -10.51
C ASP A 160 10.61 -1.04 -10.75
N GLU A 161 10.08 -1.16 -11.97
CA GLU A 161 9.11 -2.20 -12.37
C GLU A 161 9.81 -3.53 -12.68
N HIS A 162 9.14 -4.64 -12.33
CA HIS A 162 9.56 -6.02 -12.57
C HIS A 162 8.44 -6.84 -13.22
#